data_AF-A0A2Z6ZUB6-F1
#
_entry.id   AF-A0A2Z6ZUB6-F1
#
_cell.length_a   1.000
_cell.length_b   1.000
_cell.length_c   1.000
_cell.angle_alpha   90.00
_cell.angle_beta   90.00
_cell.angle_gamma   90.00
#
_symmetry.space_group_name_H-M   'P 1'
#
loop_
_entity.id
_entity.type
_entity.pdbx_description
1 polymer ?
#
loop_
_entity_poly.entity_id
_entity_poly.type
_entity_poly.pdbx_seq_one_letter_code
_entity_poly.pdbx_strand_id
1 'polypeptide(L)'
;MVSMRNPLAAILDSNKFTGLNYQDWLRNLNLVLASEKLLYAIEKTAPKFAPTDISPEELVTLKQWWDDEVKARCYVMASMSNEMQRRFEKTKYVADILHHLKSCTGRTLDMRGSRLSRSL
;
A
#
# COMPACT_ATOMS: atom_id res chain seq x y z
N MET A 1 -14.78 19.89 -12.84
CA MET A 1 -15.21 18.58 -12.32
C MET A 1 -14.94 18.57 -10.83
N VAL A 2 -15.98 18.46 -10.00
CA VAL A 2 -15.81 18.31 -8.56
C VAL A 2 -15.26 16.90 -8.34
N SER A 3 -13.99 16.78 -7.98
CA SER A 3 -13.45 15.51 -7.50
C SER A 3 -14.24 15.16 -6.25
N MET A 4 -15.16 14.20 -6.35
CA MET A 4 -15.84 13.68 -5.17
C MET A 4 -14.76 13.03 -4.32
N ARG A 5 -14.36 13.71 -3.24
CA ARG A 5 -13.47 13.12 -2.24
C ARG A 5 -14.14 11.84 -1.78
N ASN A 6 -13.44 10.73 -1.93
CA ASN A 6 -13.91 9.46 -1.39
C ASN A 6 -14.15 9.66 0.11
N PRO A 7 -15.40 9.59 0.60
CA PRO A 7 -15.69 9.84 2.01
C PRO A 7 -15.01 8.83 2.93
N LEU A 8 -14.69 7.63 2.41
CA LEU A 8 -13.95 6.60 3.14
C LEU A 8 -12.47 6.96 3.32
N ALA A 9 -11.90 7.85 2.50
CA ALA A 9 -10.50 8.25 2.62
C ALA A 9 -10.20 8.92 3.98
N ALA A 10 -11.20 9.55 4.62
CA ALA A 10 -11.07 10.11 5.96
C ALA A 10 -10.69 9.07 7.04
N ILE A 11 -11.03 7.80 6.82
CA ILE A 11 -10.64 6.70 7.72
C ILE A 11 -9.12 6.57 7.78
N LEU A 12 -8.40 6.81 6.67
CA LEU A 12 -6.95 6.72 6.60
C LEU A 12 -6.26 7.83 7.41
N ASP A 13 -6.85 9.01 7.47
CA ASP A 13 -6.35 10.12 8.28
C ASP A 13 -6.53 9.87 9.78
N SER A 14 -7.64 9.24 10.15
CA SER A 14 -7.95 8.89 11.54
C SER A 14 -7.19 7.65 12.03
N ASN A 15 -6.75 6.78 11.13
CA ASN A 15 -6.13 5.49 11.45
C ASN A 15 -4.76 5.34 10.78
N LYS A 16 -3.92 6.37 10.89
CA LYS A 16 -2.60 6.37 10.28
C LYS A 16 -1.74 5.20 10.75
N PHE A 17 -0.95 4.65 9.84
CA PHE A 17 0.04 3.64 10.17
C PHE A 17 1.17 4.24 11.01
N THR A 18 1.40 3.66 12.19
CA THR A 18 2.44 4.08 13.13
C THR A 18 3.55 3.05 13.32
N GLY A 19 3.48 1.91 12.62
CA GLY A 19 4.40 0.78 12.80
C GLY A 19 3.85 -0.32 13.72
N LEU A 20 2.90 0.01 14.60
CA LEU A 20 2.37 -0.93 15.61
C LEU A 20 1.01 -1.52 15.23
N ASN A 21 0.24 -0.82 14.38
CA ASN A 21 -1.15 -1.12 14.04
C ASN A 21 -1.32 -1.71 12.64
N TYR A 22 -0.37 -2.53 12.17
CA TYR A 22 -0.33 -3.00 10.77
C TYR A 22 -1.62 -3.68 10.31
N GLN A 23 -2.19 -4.58 11.12
CA GLN A 23 -3.39 -5.33 10.72
C GLN A 23 -4.63 -4.43 10.58
N ASP A 24 -4.85 -3.54 11.55
CA ASP A 24 -6.00 -2.62 11.52
C ASP A 24 -5.83 -1.57 10.41
N TRP A 25 -4.62 -1.04 10.26
CA TRP A 25 -4.28 -0.14 9.17
C TRP A 25 -4.49 -0.79 7.80
N LEU A 26 -4.00 -2.01 7.60
CA LEU A 26 -4.14 -2.73 6.32
C LEU A 26 -5.62 -3.01 6.01
N ARG A 27 -6.42 -3.36 7.02
CA ARG A 27 -7.88 -3.53 6.85
C ARG A 27 -8.54 -2.24 6.37
N ASN A 28 -8.22 -1.10 6.98
CA ASN A 28 -8.75 0.20 6.61
C ASN A 28 -8.30 0.63 5.20
N LEU A 29 -7.02 0.41 4.88
CA LEU A 29 -6.47 0.67 3.55
C LEU A 29 -7.20 -0.15 2.48
N ASN A 30 -7.40 -1.45 2.72
CA ASN A 30 -8.09 -2.33 1.77
C ASN A 30 -9.52 -1.89 1.50
N LEU A 31 -10.25 -1.39 2.51
CA LEU A 31 -11.61 -0.85 2.31
C LEU A 31 -11.62 0.35 1.35
N VAL A 32 -10.70 1.30 1.54
CA VAL A 32 -10.60 2.49 0.69
C VAL A 32 -10.17 2.10 -0.72
N LEU A 33 -9.15 1.25 -0.87
CA LEU A 33 -8.68 0.81 -2.18
C LEU A 33 -9.73 -0.03 -2.93
N ALA A 34 -10.50 -0.86 -2.22
CA ALA A 34 -11.63 -1.59 -2.81
C ALA A 34 -12.68 -0.64 -3.37
N SER A 35 -13.02 0.43 -2.64
CA SER A 35 -13.99 1.43 -3.11
C SER A 35 -13.53 2.20 -4.36
N GLU A 36 -12.21 2.29 -4.55
CA GLU A 36 -11.57 2.91 -5.73
C GLU A 36 -11.27 1.91 -6.85
N LYS A 37 -11.61 0.62 -6.67
CA LYS A 37 -11.25 -0.49 -7.58
C LYS A 37 -9.74 -0.68 -7.76
N LEU A 38 -8.93 -0.31 -6.77
CA LEU A 38 -7.46 -0.37 -6.80
C LEU A 38 -6.87 -1.57 -6.08
N LEU A 39 -7.69 -2.45 -5.50
CA LEU A 39 -7.20 -3.61 -4.73
C LEU A 39 -6.26 -4.50 -5.55
N TYR A 40 -6.53 -4.62 -6.86
CA TYR A 40 -5.70 -5.42 -7.76
C TYR A 40 -4.29 -4.84 -7.94
N ALA A 41 -4.10 -3.52 -7.82
CA ALA A 41 -2.80 -2.87 -7.97
C ALA A 41 -1.85 -3.23 -6.82
N ILE A 42 -2.40 -3.50 -5.63
CA ILE A 42 -1.60 -3.89 -4.46
C ILE A 42 -1.35 -5.40 -4.36
N GLU A 43 -2.21 -6.21 -4.99
CA GLU A 43 -2.11 -7.68 -4.98
C GLU A 43 -1.32 -8.24 -6.17
N LYS A 44 -1.43 -7.62 -7.35
CA LYS A 44 -0.84 -8.12 -8.58
C LYS A 44 0.45 -7.38 -8.91
N THR A 45 1.46 -8.13 -9.32
CA THR A 45 2.66 -7.58 -9.94
C THR A 45 2.31 -6.90 -11.26
N ALA A 46 3.14 -5.94 -11.67
CA ALA A 46 3.04 -5.29 -12.97
C ALA A 46 2.75 -6.29 -14.10
N PRO A 47 1.85 -5.98 -15.04
CA PRO A 47 1.62 -6.86 -16.16
C PRO A 47 2.92 -7.03 -16.96
N LYS A 48 3.27 -8.27 -17.28
CA LYS A 48 4.45 -8.57 -18.09
C LYS A 48 4.07 -8.43 -19.56
N PHE A 49 4.44 -7.31 -20.18
CA PHE A 49 4.32 -7.12 -21.62
C PHE A 49 5.70 -7.22 -22.28
N ALA A 50 5.78 -7.91 -23.43
CA ALA A 50 6.99 -7.95 -24.23
C ALA A 50 7.10 -6.67 -25.08
N PRO A 51 8.27 -6.01 -25.17
CA PRO A 51 8.42 -4.72 -25.87
C PRO A 51 8.02 -4.75 -27.37
N THR A 52 8.10 -5.92 -28.00
CA THR A 52 7.88 -6.10 -29.44
C THR A 52 6.44 -6.42 -29.83
N ASP A 53 5.59 -6.82 -28.88
CA ASP A 53 4.26 -7.38 -29.18
C ASP A 53 3.10 -6.55 -28.61
N ILE A 54 3.38 -5.37 -28.04
CA ILE A 54 2.35 -4.54 -27.40
C ILE A 54 1.36 -4.03 -28.45
N SER A 55 0.12 -4.53 -28.38
CA SER A 55 -1.00 -3.99 -29.15
C SER A 55 -1.42 -2.61 -28.61
N PRO A 56 -2.13 -1.78 -29.40
CA PRO A 56 -2.69 -0.53 -28.92
C PRO A 56 -3.56 -0.70 -27.66
N GLU A 57 -4.34 -1.78 -27.58
CA GLU A 57 -5.19 -2.12 -26.44
C GLU A 57 -4.38 -2.48 -25.19
N GLU A 58 -3.28 -3.22 -25.37
CA GLU A 58 -2.34 -3.54 -24.28
C GLU A 58 -1.63 -2.30 -23.76
N LEU A 59 -1.28 -1.36 -24.65
CA LEU A 59 -0.68 -0.08 -24.28
C LEU A 59 -1.63 0.79 -23.46
N VAL A 60 -2.93 0.80 -23.79
CA VAL A 60 -3.97 1.47 -22.99
C VAL A 60 -4.07 0.83 -21.60
N THR A 61 -4.08 -0.51 -21.54
CA THR A 61 -4.12 -1.26 -20.29
C THR A 61 -2.91 -0.97 -19.41
N LEU A 62 -1.71 -0.91 -19.99
CA LEU A 62 -0.48 -0.59 -19.27
C LEU A 62 -0.47 0.83 -18.71
N LYS A 63 -0.97 1.81 -19.47
CA LYS A 63 -1.11 3.20 -18.99
C LYS A 63 -2.08 3.28 -17.82
N GLN A 64 -3.25 2.66 -17.95
CA GLN A 64 -4.23 2.61 -16.86
C GLN A 64 -3.64 1.95 -15.60
N TRP A 65 -2.89 0.86 -15.77
CA TRP A 65 -2.21 0.20 -14.66
C TRP A 65 -1.22 1.14 -13.96
N TRP A 66 -0.45 1.94 -14.71
CA TRP A 66 0.46 2.92 -14.12
C TRP A 66 -0.26 4.04 -13.37
N ASP A 67 -1.36 4.54 -13.91
CA ASP A 67 -2.17 5.57 -13.25
C ASP A 67 -2.76 5.03 -11.94
N ASP A 68 -3.23 3.79 -11.95
CA ASP A 68 -3.78 3.11 -10.77
C ASP A 68 -2.69 2.79 -9.72
N GLU A 69 -1.48 2.42 -10.15
CA GLU A 69 -0.32 2.22 -9.26
C GLU A 69 0.08 3.51 -8.56
N VAL A 70 0.16 4.63 -9.30
CA VAL A 70 0.44 5.96 -8.72
C VAL A 70 -0.64 6.34 -7.71
N LYS A 71 -1.92 6.12 -8.06
CA LYS A 71 -3.05 6.43 -7.19
C LYS A 71 -3.04 5.57 -5.92
N ALA A 72 -2.79 4.27 -6.04
CA ALA A 72 -2.67 3.36 -4.90
C ALA A 72 -1.50 3.77 -3.99
N ARG A 73 -0.36 4.15 -4.57
CA ARG A 73 0.79 4.68 -3.81
C ARG A 73 0.43 5.95 -3.05
N CYS A 74 -0.34 6.86 -3.64
CA CYS A 74 -0.82 8.05 -2.94
C CYS A 74 -1.67 7.69 -1.71
N TYR A 75 -2.60 6.74 -1.81
CA TYR A 75 -3.39 6.29 -0.65
C TYR A 75 -2.52 5.66 0.43
N VAL A 76 -1.60 4.79 0.04
CA VAL A 76 -0.67 4.13 0.97
C VAL A 76 0.17 5.18 1.71
N MET A 77 0.79 6.11 1.01
CA MET A 77 1.61 7.17 1.61
C MET A 77 0.77 8.11 2.48
N ALA A 78 -0.40 8.54 2.03
CA ALA A 78 -1.27 9.44 2.80
C ALA A 78 -1.76 8.78 4.12
N SER A 79 -1.98 7.47 4.10
CA SER A 79 -2.40 6.69 5.27
C SER A 79 -1.29 6.43 6.30
N MET A 80 -0.09 6.94 6.08
CA MET A 80 1.06 6.75 6.97
C MET A 80 1.34 7.97 7.84
N SER A 81 1.98 7.75 8.99
CA SER A 81 2.62 8.83 9.74
C SER A 81 3.75 9.46 8.92
N ASN A 82 4.09 10.72 9.22
CA ASN A 82 5.18 11.43 8.53
C ASN A 82 6.52 10.69 8.63
N GLU A 83 6.77 10.00 9.75
CA GLU A 83 7.97 9.18 9.91
C GLU A 83 8.00 8.02 8.91
N MET A 84 6.88 7.31 8.77
CA MET A 84 6.78 6.19 7.84
C MET A 84 6.84 6.65 6.38
N GLN A 85 6.21 7.79 6.04
CA GLN A 85 6.32 8.38 4.71
C GLN A 85 7.77 8.62 4.30
N ARG A 86 8.59 9.22 5.17
CA ARG A 86 10.02 9.47 4.88
C ARG A 86 10.81 8.18 4.61
N ARG A 87 10.43 7.06 5.23
CA ARG A 87 11.09 5.76 5.00
C ARG A 87 10.82 5.19 3.61
N PHE A 88 9.66 5.47 3.03
CA PHE A 88 9.22 4.87 1.76
C PHE A 88 9.08 5.88 0.60
N GLU A 89 9.49 7.13 0.80
CA GLU A 89 9.38 8.19 -0.21
C GLU A 89 10.05 7.82 -1.55
N LYS A 90 11.16 7.09 -1.49
CA LYS A 90 11.91 6.63 -2.68
C LYS A 90 11.42 5.29 -3.23
N THR A 91 10.50 4.61 -2.55
CA THR A 91 9.96 3.33 -3.02
C THR A 91 8.92 3.59 -4.11
N LYS A 92 9.16 2.97 -5.27
CA LYS A 92 8.34 3.20 -6.47
C LYS A 92 7.06 2.38 -6.45
N TYR A 93 7.13 1.12 -6.02
CA TYR A 93 6.01 0.18 -6.11
C TYR A 93 5.31 0.00 -4.77
N VAL A 94 3.98 -0.08 -4.79
CA VAL A 94 3.18 -0.32 -3.59
C VAL A 94 3.49 -1.70 -2.99
N ALA A 95 3.66 -2.70 -3.84
CA ALA A 95 4.00 -4.06 -3.43
C ALA A 95 5.28 -4.10 -2.58
N ASP A 96 6.31 -3.33 -2.95
CA ASP A 96 7.57 -3.25 -2.20
C ASP A 96 7.36 -2.63 -0.81
N ILE A 97 6.57 -1.56 -0.73
CA ILE A 97 6.22 -0.91 0.54
C ILE A 97 5.52 -1.93 1.45
N LEU A 98 4.46 -2.58 0.96
CA LEU A 98 3.69 -3.56 1.74
C LEU A 98 4.54 -4.76 2.17
N HIS A 99 5.41 -5.25 1.29
CA HIS A 99 6.33 -6.34 1.61
C HIS A 99 7.29 -5.96 2.74
N HIS A 100 7.89 -4.75 2.68
CA HIS A 100 8.76 -4.23 3.73
C HIS A 100 8.03 -4.06 5.06
N LEU A 101 6.81 -3.52 5.04
CA LEU A 101 6.00 -3.35 6.24
C LEU A 101 5.64 -4.68 6.91
N LYS A 102 5.24 -5.68 6.11
CA LYS A 102 4.93 -7.02 6.61
C LYS A 102 6.14 -7.66 7.31
N SER A 103 7.33 -7.52 6.71
CA SER A 103 8.59 -8.03 7.28
C SER A 103 8.99 -7.34 8.59
N CYS A 104 8.80 -6.02 8.70
CA CYS A 104 9.11 -5.26 9.92
C CYS A 104 8.15 -5.57 11.08
N THR A 105 6.90 -5.87 10.76
CA THR A 105 5.90 -6.23 11.78
C THR A 105 6.16 -7.61 12.37
N GLY A 106 6.58 -8.59 11.54
CA GLY A 106 6.96 -9.93 12.01
C GLY A 106 8.14 -9.92 12.98
N ARG A 107 9.19 -9.15 12.68
CA ARG A 107 10.37 -9.01 13.57
C ARG A 107 10.04 -8.37 14.92
N THR A 108 9.04 -7.48 14.95
CA THR A 108 8.62 -6.79 16.18
C THR A 108 7.85 -7.73 17.12
N LEU A 109 7.12 -8.70 16.57
CA LEU A 109 6.44 -9.75 17.35
C LEU A 109 7.44 -10.76 17.92
N ASP A 110 8.43 -11.19 17.13
CA ASP A 110 9.50 -12.09 17.60
C ASP A 110 10.30 -11.49 18.76
N MET A 111 10.65 -10.20 18.68
CA MET A 111 11.38 -9.52 19.77
C MET A 111 10.55 -9.34 21.05
N ARG A 112 9.21 -9.34 20.99
CA ARG A 112 8.35 -9.33 22.19
C ARG A 112 8.25 -10.73 22.80
N GLY A 113 8.16 -11.78 21.97
CA GLY A 113 8.19 -13.17 22.43
C GLY A 113 9.48 -13.50 23.21
N SER A 114 10.63 -13.02 22.73
CA SER A 114 11.92 -13.24 23.41
C SER A 114 12.14 -12.40 24.68
N ARG A 115 11.37 -11.31 24.88
CA ARG A 115 11.45 -10.49 26.10
C ARG A 115 10.61 -11.07 27.22
N LEU A 116 9.43 -11.62 26.90
CA LEU A 116 8.57 -12.30 27.88
C LEU A 116 9.19 -13.61 28.38
N SER A 117 9.99 -14.31 27.58
CA SER A 117 10.68 -15.54 27.99
C SER A 117 11.90 -15.34 28.89
N ARG A 118 12.37 -14.09 29.07
CA ARG A 118 13.49 -13.76 29.98
C ARG A 118 13.02 -13.14 31.30
N SER A 119 11.71 -13.04 31.49
CA SER A 119 11.07 -12.45 32.68
C SER A 119 10.29 -13.47 33.50
N LEU A 120 10.47 -14.77 33.23
CA LEU A 120 9.95 -15.90 34.00
C LEU A 120 11.11 -16.77 34.48
#